data_AF-A0AAD6WYS9-F1
#
_entry.id   AF-A0AAD6WYS9-F1
#
_cell.length_a   1.000
_cell.length_b   1.000
_cell.length_c   1.000
_cell.angle_alpha   90.00
_cell.angle_beta   90.00
_cell.angle_gamma   90.00
#
_symmetry.space_group_name_H-M   'P 1'
#
loop_
_entity.id
_entity.type
_entity.pdbx_description
1 polymer ?
#
loop_
_entity_poly.entity_id
_entity_poly.type
_entity_poly.pdbx_seq_one_letter_code
_entity_poly.pdbx_strand_id
1 'polypeptide(L)' 'CQWRDADNSALVARMRKAKDEGFQSDSGWKPQVWQLCVEALKDSPGPPKTAEKIQDHYGTVC' A
#
# COMPACT_ATOMS: atom_id res chain seq x y z
N CYS A 1 -0.34 7.24 -12.43
CA CYS A 1 0.70 7.24 -11.37
C CYS A 1 1.86 6.43 -11.88
N GLN A 2 3.09 6.84 -11.58
CA GLN A 2 4.27 6.04 -11.91
C GLN A 2 4.69 5.27 -10.67
N TRP A 3 4.79 3.95 -10.81
CA TRP A 3 5.23 3.04 -9.77
C TRP A 3 6.68 2.67 -10.03
N ARG A 4 7.51 2.83 -9.02
CA ARG A 4 8.91 2.38 -9.04
C ARG A 4 9.09 1.16 -8.16
N ASP A 5 10.18 0.44 -8.36
CA ASP A 5 10.54 -0.71 -7.52
C ASP A 5 10.69 -0.32 -6.04
N ALA A 6 11.15 0.90 -5.76
CA ALA A 6 11.19 1.46 -4.42
C ALA A 6 9.78 1.63 -3.82
N ASP A 7 8.81 2.09 -4.61
CA ASP A 7 7.42 2.24 -4.17
C ASP A 7 6.79 0.87 -3.89
N ASN A 8 7.06 -0.11 -4.75
CA ASN A 8 6.60 -1.49 -4.57
C ASN A 8 7.20 -2.12 -3.32
N SER A 9 8.50 -1.92 -3.09
CA SER A 9 9.19 -2.42 -1.90
C SER A 9 8.62 -1.80 -0.62
N ALA A 10 8.38 -0.49 -0.62
CA ALA A 10 7.78 0.22 0.51
C ALA A 10 6.32 -0.23 0.75
N LEU A 11 5.54 -0.42 -0.31
CA LEU A 11 4.18 -0.93 -0.25
C LEU A 11 4.15 -2.33 0.37
N VAL A 12 4.93 -3.28 -0.16
CA VAL A 12 5.01 -4.65 0.35
C VAL A 12 5.50 -4.68 1.80
N ALA A 13 6.51 -3.87 2.15
CA ALA A 13 7.00 -3.77 3.52
C ALA A 13 5.91 -3.25 4.47
N ARG A 14 5.13 -2.23 4.07
CA ARG A 14 4.05 -1.70 4.90
C ARG A 14 2.92 -2.70 5.07
N MET A 15 2.56 -3.42 4.00
CA MET A 15 1.54 -4.47 4.02
C MET A 15 1.94 -5.63 4.93
N ARG A 16 3.20 -6.09 4.87
CA ARG A 16 3.71 -7.11 5.81
C ARG A 16 3.61 -6.65 7.26
N LYS A 17 4.03 -5.42 7.56
CA LYS A 17 3.89 -4.85 8.90
C LYS A 17 2.42 -4.77 9.33
N ALA A 18 1.51 -4.38 8.42
CA ALA A 18 0.08 -4.34 8.71
C ALA A 18 -0.51 -5.73 8.99
N LYS A 19 0.04 -6.79 8.37
CA LYS A 19 -0.32 -8.17 8.68
C LYS A 19 0.09 -8.55 10.11
N ASP A 20 1.32 -8.23 10.48
CA ASP A 20 1.85 -8.50 11.83
C ASP A 20 1.07 -7.72 12.91
N GLU A 21 0.58 -6.53 12.56
CA GLU A 21 -0.29 -5.70 13.42
C GLU A 21 -1.75 -6.21 13.47
N GLY A 22 -2.11 -7.29 12.77
CA GLY A 22 -3.46 -7.86 12.77
C GLY A 22 -4.50 -7.07 11.97
N PHE A 23 -4.05 -6.30 10.96
CA PHE A 23 -4.94 -5.54 10.09
C PHE A 23 -5.42 -6.34 8.85
N GLN A 24 -4.94 -7.56 8.67
CA GLN A 24 -5.48 -8.51 7.69
C GLN A 24 -6.58 -9.36 8.35
N SER A 25 -7.78 -9.37 7.76
CA SER A 25 -8.88 -10.28 8.11
C SER A 25 -9.10 -11.32 7.03
N ASP A 26 -9.94 -12.33 7.28
CA ASP A 26 -10.30 -13.36 6.30
C ASP A 26 -10.96 -12.77 5.04
N SER A 27 -11.58 -11.59 5.17
CA SER A 27 -12.18 -10.82 4.07
C SER A 27 -11.21 -9.88 3.33
N GLY A 28 -9.93 -9.85 3.69
CA GLY A 28 -8.90 -9.01 3.07
C GLY A 28 -8.29 -7.97 4.01
N TRP A 29 -7.83 -6.85 3.45
CA TRP A 29 -7.18 -5.78 4.21
C TRP A 29 -8.19 -4.76 4.74
N LYS A 30 -8.06 -4.36 6.00
CA LYS A 30 -8.86 -3.26 6.55
C LYS A 30 -8.61 -1.96 5.75
N PRO A 31 -9.62 -1.10 5.54
CA PRO A 31 -9.46 0.15 4.78
C PRO A 31 -8.36 1.07 5.32
N GLN A 32 -8.10 1.01 6.64
CA GLN A 32 -7.04 1.74 7.31
C GLN A 32 -5.65 1.38 6.80
N VAL A 33 -5.42 0.15 6.33
CA VAL A 33 -4.13 -0.29 5.78
C VAL A 33 -3.76 0.52 4.54
N TRP A 34 -4.74 0.83 3.69
CA TRP A 34 -4.49 1.64 2.50
C TRP A 34 -4.08 3.07 2.87
N GLN A 35 -4.69 3.67 3.88
CA GLN A 35 -4.28 4.98 4.40
C GLN A 35 -2.85 4.95 4.96
N LEU A 36 -2.49 3.88 5.66
CA LEU A 36 -1.13 3.69 6.15
C LEU A 36 -0.10 3.52 5.03
N CYS A 37 -0.51 2.92 3.90
CA CYS A 37 0.32 2.83 2.70
C CYS A 37 0.44 4.17 1.98
N VAL A 38 -0.63 5.00 1.96
CA VAL A 38 -0.56 6.38 1.44
C VAL A 38 0.49 7.17 2.21
N GLU A 39 0.46 7.12 3.54
CA GLU A 39 1.45 7.80 4.39
C GLU A 39 2.88 7.27 4.15
N ALA A 40 3.05 5.96 3.96
CA ALA A 40 4.35 5.37 3.67
C ALA A 40 4.91 5.76 2.29
N LEU A 41 4.03 6.15 1.36
CA LEU A 41 4.38 6.51 -0.01
C LEU A 41 4.26 8.01 -0.30
N LYS A 42 4.00 8.85 0.72
CA LYS A 42 3.80 10.29 0.52
C LYS A 42 5.02 11.02 -0.04
N ASP A 43 6.21 10.53 0.32
CA ASP A 43 7.48 11.09 -0.14
C ASP A 43 7.94 10.49 -1.48
N SER A 44 7.15 9.56 -2.06
CA SER A 44 7.41 9.07 -3.41
C SER A 44 7.31 10.24 -4.40
N PRO A 45 8.32 10.43 -5.27
CA PRO A 45 8.21 11.43 -6.33
C PRO A 45 7.02 11.18 -7.28
N GLY A 46 6.51 12.24 -7.91
CA GLY A 46 5.41 12.18 -8.87
C GLY A 46 4.03 12.39 -8.25
N PRO A 47 2.95 12.07 -8.99
CA PRO A 47 1.58 12.30 -8.52
C PRO A 47 1.26 11.48 -7.27
N PRO A 48 0.50 12.05 -6.31
CA PRO A 48 0.17 11.37 -5.07
C PRO A 48 -0.52 10.04 -5.33
N LYS A 49 -0.08 9.02 -4.59
CA LYS A 49 -0.64 7.68 -4.61
C LYS A 49 -1.79 7.63 -3.61
N THR A 50 -3.02 7.68 -4.10
CA THR A 50 -4.23 7.59 -3.26
C THR A 50 -4.45 6.13 -2.83
N ALA A 51 -5.22 5.95 -1.75
CA ALA A 51 -5.58 4.62 -1.24
C ALA A 51 -6.18 3.71 -2.33
N GLU A 52 -7.07 4.27 -3.16
CA GLU A 52 -7.67 3.55 -4.29
C GLU A 52 -6.63 3.06 -5.30
N LYS A 53 -5.68 3.93 -5.69
CA LYS A 53 -4.61 3.53 -6.62
C LYS A 53 -3.65 2.51 -6.01
N ILE A 54 -3.41 2.58 -4.71
CA ILE A 54 -2.58 1.59 -4.00
C ILE A 54 -3.29 0.24 -3.98
N GLN A 55 -4.59 0.23 -3.71
CA GLN A 55 -5.40 -0.99 -3.71
C GLN A 55 -5.46 -1.64 -5.10
N ASP A 56 -5.72 -0.85 -6.14
CA ASP A 56 -5.75 -1.29 -7.53
C ASP A 56 -4.39 -1.86 -7.98
N HIS A 57 -3.31 -1.15 -7.66
CA HIS A 57 -1.95 -1.60 -7.97
C HIS A 57 -1.58 -2.89 -7.21
N TYR A 58 -1.93 -2.99 -5.93
CA TYR A 58 -1.71 -4.20 -5.14
C TYR A 58 -2.46 -5.40 -5.72
N GLY A 59 -3.74 -5.23 -6.10
CA GLY A 59 -4.52 -6.32 -6.71
C GLY A 59 -4.05 -6.75 -8.10
N THR A 60 -3.26 -5.92 -8.79
CA THR A 60 -2.70 -6.23 -10.12
C THR A 60 -1.31 -6.87 -10.04
N VAL A 61 -0.52 -6.52 -9.03
CA VAL A 61 0.92 -6.84 -8.95
C VAL A 61 1.26 -7.87 -7.87
N CYS A 62 0.41 -8.05 -6.84
CA CYS A 62 0.62 -9.01 -5.74
C CYS A 62 -0.44 -10.11 -5.75
#